data_AF-A0A146K975-F1
#
_entry.id   AF-A0A146K975-F1
#
_cell.length_a   1.000
_cell.length_b   1.000
_cell.length_c   1.000
_cell.angle_alpha   90.00
_cell.angle_beta   90.00
_cell.angle_gamma   90.00
#
_symmetry.space_group_name_H-M   'P 1'
#
loop_
_entity.id
_entity.type
_entity.pdbx_description
1 polymer ?
#
loop_
_entity_poly.entity_id
_entity_poly.type
_entity_poly.pdbx_seq_one_letter_code
_entity_poly.pdbx_strand_id
1 'polypeptide(L)'
;LRLMQGLSHFNVVQFIGHFEMSIENKKHFCIVMPFYENKSLAEYIDDQGSVDKIPIQIREKWMIQLIQGLNYLHQKCIMHRDLKPENIFIDKDLNAIIGDLGVGKNTFLEQANTFAGTAIYM
;
A
#
# COMPACT_ATOMS: atom_id res chain seq x y z
N LEU A 1 12.40 -5.04 -2.30
CA LEU A 1 12.45 -4.94 -3.79
C LEU A 1 12.01 -6.21 -4.50
N ARG A 2 12.63 -7.38 -4.26
CA ARG A 2 12.21 -8.64 -4.92
C ARG A 2 10.72 -8.94 -4.79
N LEU A 3 10.10 -8.56 -3.67
CA LEU A 3 8.67 -8.73 -3.45
C LEU A 3 7.78 -7.85 -4.34
N MET A 4 8.24 -6.64 -4.65
CA MET A 4 7.48 -5.69 -5.47
C MET A 4 7.68 -5.93 -6.97
N GLN A 5 8.81 -6.54 -7.35
CA GLN A 5 9.09 -6.88 -8.75
C GLN A 5 8.12 -7.93 -9.27
N GLY A 6 7.45 -7.63 -10.37
CA GLY A 6 6.50 -8.54 -11.01
C GLY A 6 5.09 -8.51 -10.41
N LEU A 7 4.81 -7.61 -9.46
CA LEU A 7 3.45 -7.32 -9.04
C LEU A 7 2.76 -6.43 -10.09
N SER A 8 1.58 -6.85 -10.52
CA SER A 8 0.74 -6.14 -11.48
C SER A 8 -0.72 -6.43 -11.16
N HIS A 9 -1.37 -5.47 -10.51
CA HIS A 9 -2.78 -5.53 -10.13
C HIS A 9 -3.31 -4.10 -9.93
N PHE A 10 -4.54 -3.81 -10.33
CA PHE A 10 -5.11 -2.46 -10.27
C PHE A 10 -5.21 -1.88 -8.85
N ASN A 11 -5.32 -2.74 -7.83
CA ASN A 11 -5.44 -2.34 -6.42
C ASN A 11 -4.17 -2.61 -5.59
N VAL A 12 -3.02 -2.75 -6.25
CA VAL A 12 -1.71 -2.88 -5.60
C VAL A 12 -0.75 -1.91 -6.26
N VAL A 13 0.04 -1.19 -5.46
CA VAL A 13 0.98 -0.19 -5.96
C VAL A 13 1.92 -0.78 -7.01
N GLN A 14 2.02 -0.09 -8.15
CA GLN A 14 2.94 -0.49 -9.20
C GLN A 14 4.36 -0.02 -8.87
N PHE A 15 5.30 -0.97 -8.85
CA PHE A 15 6.72 -0.67 -8.83
C PHE A 15 7.21 -0.38 -10.25
N ILE A 16 7.66 0.85 -10.51
CA ILE A 16 8.23 1.25 -11.80
C ILE A 16 9.74 0.99 -11.80
N GLY A 17 10.42 1.32 -10.71
CA GLY A 17 11.86 1.17 -10.63
C GLY A 17 12.43 1.67 -9.32
N HIS A 18 13.76 1.72 -9.25
CA HIS A 18 14.48 2.28 -8.13
C HIS A 18 15.77 2.93 -8.60
N PHE A 19 16.31 3.82 -7.77
CA PHE A 19 17.64 4.37 -7.95
C PHE A 19 18.29 4.63 -6.58
N GLU A 20 19.61 4.74 -6.56
CA GLU A 20 20.36 5.15 -5.39
C GLU A 20 20.83 6.59 -5.58
N MET A 21 20.74 7.39 -4.51
CA MET A 21 21.31 8.73 -4.50
C MET A 21 22.11 8.97 -3.23
N SER A 22 23.17 9.75 -3.33
CA SER A 22 23.99 10.13 -2.18
C SER A 22 23.69 11.57 -1.80
N ILE A 23 23.18 11.78 -0.59
CA ILE A 23 22.91 13.10 -0.01
C ILE A 23 23.71 13.19 1.29
N GLU A 24 24.52 14.23 1.46
CA GLU A 24 25.32 14.43 2.69
C GLU A 24 26.15 13.19 3.12
N ASN A 25 26.80 12.52 2.16
CA ASN A 25 27.56 11.27 2.37
C ASN A 25 26.73 10.08 2.89
N LYS A 26 25.39 10.14 2.84
CA LYS A 26 24.50 9.02 3.12
C LYS A 26 23.89 8.52 1.82
N LYS A 27 23.91 7.19 1.63
CA LYS A 27 23.23 6.53 0.52
C LYS A 27 21.74 6.41 0.85
N HIS A 28 20.91 6.93 -0.03
CA HIS A 28 19.47 6.81 0.02
C HIS A 28 19.01 5.88 -1.11
N PHE A 29 18.17 4.93 -0.74
CA PHE A 29 17.52 4.05 -1.68
C PHE A 29 16.14 4.62 -2.01
N CYS A 30 15.88 4.91 -3.28
CA CYS A 30 14.66 5.58 -3.73
C CYS A 30 13.82 4.65 -4.61
N ILE A 31 12.52 4.61 -4.33
CA ILE A 31 11.54 3.83 -5.12
C ILE A 31 10.78 4.78 -6.03
N VAL A 32 10.59 4.36 -7.28
CA VAL A 32 9.78 5.06 -8.27
C VAL A 32 8.47 4.29 -8.49
N MET A 33 7.35 5.00 -8.36
CA MET A 33 6.00 4.48 -8.49
C MET A 33 5.08 5.58 -9.04
N PRO A 34 3.87 5.25 -9.55
CA PRO A 34 2.89 6.26 -9.94
C PRO A 34 2.56 7.21 -8.80
N PHE A 35 2.28 8.47 -9.14
CA PHE A 35 1.74 9.44 -8.21
C PHE A 35 0.22 9.28 -8.11
N TYR A 36 -0.31 9.20 -6.90
CA TYR A 36 -1.73 9.07 -6.63
C TYR A 36 -2.27 10.41 -6.12
N GLU A 37 -3.15 11.02 -6.90
CA GLU A 37 -3.51 12.44 -6.78
C GLU A 37 -4.34 12.76 -5.52
N ASN A 38 -5.08 11.77 -5.03
CA ASN A 38 -5.97 11.92 -3.87
C ASN A 38 -5.31 11.47 -2.55
N LYS A 39 -3.97 11.47 -2.50
CA LYS A 39 -3.15 11.19 -1.31
C LYS A 39 -3.41 9.81 -0.70
N SER A 40 -3.05 9.61 0.56
CA SER A 40 -3.46 8.41 1.32
C SER A 40 -4.94 8.45 1.72
N LEU A 41 -5.54 7.30 1.99
CA LEU A 41 -6.91 7.19 2.48
C LEU A 41 -7.07 7.87 3.84
N ALA A 42 -6.04 7.84 4.69
CA ALA A 42 -6.02 8.58 5.96
C ALA A 42 -6.22 10.09 5.73
N GLU A 43 -5.38 10.68 4.86
CA GLU A 43 -5.47 12.11 4.52
C GLU A 43 -6.76 12.44 3.79
N TYR A 44 -7.23 11.56 2.90
CA TYR A 44 -8.51 11.75 2.21
C TYR A 44 -9.68 11.80 3.20
N ILE A 45 -9.73 10.91 4.19
CA ILE A 45 -10.78 10.92 5.22
C ILE A 45 -10.72 12.19 6.06
N ASP A 46 -9.52 12.66 6.40
CA ASP A 46 -9.30 13.90 7.16
C ASP A 46 -9.75 15.13 6.37
N ASP A 47 -9.43 15.21 5.08
CA ASP A 47 -9.88 16.28 4.19
C ASP A 47 -11.42 16.35 4.09
N GLN A 48 -12.12 15.20 4.19
CA GLN A 48 -13.58 15.17 4.27
C GLN A 48 -14.11 15.50 5.68
N GLY A 49 -13.26 15.36 6.70
CA GLY A 49 -13.53 15.57 8.12
C GLY A 49 -14.24 14.41 8.83
N SER A 50 -14.68 13.38 8.10
CA SER A 50 -15.16 12.10 8.65
C SER A 50 -15.44 11.12 7.52
N VAL A 51 -15.24 9.82 7.79
CA VAL A 51 -15.61 8.72 6.89
C VAL A 51 -17.12 8.69 6.57
N ASP A 52 -17.97 9.21 7.45
CA ASP A 52 -19.43 9.22 7.25
C ASP A 52 -19.90 10.24 6.22
N LYS A 53 -19.06 11.22 5.91
CA LYS A 53 -19.31 12.18 4.82
C LYS A 53 -18.97 11.61 3.45
N ILE A 54 -18.27 10.47 3.41
CA ILE A 54 -17.95 9.76 2.17
C ILE A 54 -19.16 8.90 1.78
N PRO A 55 -19.68 9.03 0.53
CA PRO A 55 -20.78 8.21 0.05
C PRO A 55 -20.53 6.72 0.29
N ILE A 56 -21.55 6.02 0.78
CA ILE A 56 -21.45 4.58 1.13
C ILE A 56 -20.98 3.73 -0.06
N GLN A 57 -21.41 4.08 -1.28
CA GLN A 57 -21.04 3.37 -2.50
C GLN A 57 -19.52 3.45 -2.77
N ILE A 58 -18.88 4.57 -2.41
CA ILE A 58 -17.42 4.73 -2.55
C ILE A 58 -16.72 3.89 -1.49
N ARG A 59 -17.23 3.87 -0.25
CA ARG A 59 -16.69 3.04 0.83
C ARG A 59 -16.78 1.54 0.49
N GLU A 60 -17.92 1.10 -0.04
CA GLU A 60 -18.13 -0.28 -0.51
C GLU A 60 -17.18 -0.62 -1.66
N LYS A 61 -17.02 0.28 -2.64
CA LYS A 61 -16.06 0.13 -3.74
C LYS A 61 -14.63 -0.07 -3.21
N TRP A 62 -14.18 0.76 -2.27
CA TRP A 62 -12.86 0.64 -1.67
C TRP A 62 -12.68 -0.69 -0.93
N MET A 63 -13.66 -1.12 -0.15
CA MET A 63 -13.60 -2.42 0.54
C MET A 63 -13.42 -3.58 -0.44
N ILE A 64 -14.17 -3.61 -1.54
CA ILE A 64 -14.05 -4.63 -2.58
C ILE A 64 -12.65 -4.60 -3.20
N GLN A 65 -12.16 -3.41 -3.57
CA GLN A 65 -10.86 -3.21 -4.19
C GLN A 65 -9.69 -3.63 -3.28
N LEU A 66 -9.76 -3.30 -1.99
CA LEU A 66 -8.77 -3.71 -1.00
C LEU A 66 -8.76 -5.24 -0.84
N ILE A 67 -9.93 -5.89 -0.79
CA ILE A 67 -10.01 -7.35 -0.73
C ILE A 67 -9.42 -7.99 -1.99
N GLN A 68 -9.69 -7.44 -3.18
CA GLN A 68 -9.12 -7.92 -4.44
C GLN A 68 -7.59 -7.79 -4.46
N GLY A 69 -7.05 -6.64 -4.06
CA GLY A 69 -5.61 -6.40 -3.96
C GLY A 69 -4.93 -7.33 -2.95
N LEU A 70 -5.53 -7.51 -1.77
CA LEU A 70 -5.02 -8.45 -0.76
C LEU A 70 -5.05 -9.90 -1.24
N ASN A 71 -6.14 -10.32 -1.87
CA ASN A 71 -6.25 -11.66 -2.44
C ASN A 71 -5.15 -11.90 -3.49
N TYR A 72 -4.88 -10.92 -4.36
CA TYR A 72 -3.77 -11.00 -5.31
C TYR A 72 -2.41 -11.15 -4.61
N LEU A 73 -2.12 -10.35 -3.57
CA LEU A 73 -0.88 -10.47 -2.80
C LEU A 73 -0.76 -11.85 -2.14
N HIS A 74 -1.85 -12.36 -1.55
CA HIS A 74 -1.87 -13.66 -0.90
C HIS A 74 -1.67 -14.82 -1.89
N GLN A 75 -2.21 -14.73 -3.11
CA GLN A 75 -1.94 -15.69 -4.19
C GLN A 75 -0.46 -15.70 -4.62
N LYS A 76 0.24 -14.58 -4.44
CA LYS A 76 1.70 -14.47 -4.60
C LYS A 76 2.47 -14.75 -3.31
N CYS A 77 1.76 -15.16 -2.25
CA CYS A 77 2.29 -15.53 -0.95
C CYS A 77 3.03 -14.38 -0.26
N ILE A 78 2.54 -13.17 -0.51
CA ILE A 78 3.01 -11.93 0.10
C ILE A 78 2.00 -11.51 1.14
N MET A 79 2.46 -11.39 2.39
CA MET A 79 1.69 -10.79 3.46
C MET A 79 2.06 -9.31 3.58
N HIS A 80 1.07 -8.41 3.59
CA HIS A 80 1.29 -6.97 3.67
C HIS A 80 1.90 -6.53 5.02
N ARG A 81 1.30 -6.98 6.12
CA ARG A 81 1.71 -6.76 7.53
C ARG A 81 1.60 -5.35 8.11
N ASP A 82 1.41 -4.30 7.31
CA ASP A 82 1.11 -2.95 7.83
C ASP A 82 -0.04 -2.30 7.05
N LEU A 83 -1.15 -3.02 6.90
CA LEU A 83 -2.31 -2.50 6.19
C LEU A 83 -3.05 -1.52 7.11
N LYS A 84 -3.08 -0.25 6.71
CA LYS A 84 -3.71 0.85 7.42
C LYS A 84 -4.07 1.97 6.43
N PRO A 85 -4.97 2.91 6.76
CA PRO A 85 -5.38 3.97 5.84
C PRO A 85 -4.22 4.82 5.30
N GLU A 86 -3.13 4.98 6.04
CA GLU A 86 -1.93 5.71 5.63
C GLU A 86 -1.17 4.99 4.49
N ASN A 87 -1.32 3.67 4.41
CA ASN A 87 -0.68 2.81 3.41
C ASN A 87 -1.64 2.43 2.28
N ILE A 88 -2.78 3.10 2.16
CA ILE A 88 -3.72 2.94 1.05
C ILE A 88 -3.75 4.25 0.29
N PHE A 89 -3.39 4.26 -0.99
CA PHE A 89 -3.47 5.44 -1.83
C PHE A 89 -4.82 5.51 -2.55
N ILE A 90 -5.27 6.72 -2.86
CA ILE A 90 -6.46 6.97 -3.66
C ILE A 90 -6.04 7.63 -4.99
N ASP A 91 -6.40 7.02 -6.12
CA ASP A 91 -6.14 7.61 -7.44
C ASP A 91 -7.20 8.67 -7.81
N LYS A 92 -6.96 9.40 -8.91
CA LYS A 92 -7.90 10.37 -9.49
C LYS A 92 -9.33 9.87 -9.70
N ASP A 93 -9.53 8.56 -9.90
CA ASP A 93 -10.83 7.94 -10.20
C ASP A 93 -11.48 7.33 -8.94
N LEU A 94 -10.96 7.72 -7.76
CA LEU A 94 -11.38 7.26 -6.44
C LEU A 94 -11.32 5.73 -6.32
N ASN A 95 -10.28 5.12 -6.88
CA ASN A 95 -9.94 3.72 -6.62
C ASN A 95 -8.96 3.63 -5.45
N ALA A 96 -9.06 2.57 -4.66
CA ALA A 96 -8.12 2.25 -3.61
C ALA A 96 -6.96 1.39 -4.14
N ILE A 97 -5.74 1.77 -3.76
CA ILE A 97 -4.49 1.11 -4.13
C ILE A 97 -3.71 0.78 -2.86
N ILE A 98 -3.44 -0.50 -2.64
CA ILE A 98 -2.60 -0.94 -1.50
C ILE A 98 -1.16 -0.52 -1.75
N GLY A 99 -0.66 0.37 -0.90
CA GLY A 99 0.69 0.93 -0.90
C GLY A 99 1.62 0.28 0.12
N ASP A 100 2.80 0.85 0.30
CA ASP A 100 3.80 0.49 1.32
C ASP A 100 3.95 -1.01 1.67
N LEU A 101 4.54 -1.76 0.73
CA LEU A 101 5.00 -3.13 0.98
C LEU A 101 6.40 -3.18 1.63
N GLY A 102 6.86 -2.08 2.25
CA GLY A 102 8.20 -1.96 2.83
C GLY A 102 8.48 -2.96 3.94
N VAL A 103 7.43 -3.38 4.66
CA VAL A 103 7.44 -4.46 5.65
C VAL A 103 6.75 -5.73 5.16
N GLY A 104 6.45 -5.86 3.87
CA GLY A 104 5.86 -7.09 3.34
C GLY A 104 6.80 -8.30 3.51
N LYS A 105 6.24 -9.50 3.75
CA LYS A 105 7.02 -10.75 3.83
C LYS A 105 6.55 -11.78 2.82
N ASN A 106 7.49 -12.49 2.22
CA ASN A 106 7.19 -13.72 1.50
C ASN A 106 7.09 -14.87 2.50
N THR A 107 5.90 -15.44 2.63
CA THR A 107 5.61 -16.48 3.62
C THR A 107 6.24 -17.83 3.28
N PHE A 108 6.74 -18.04 2.04
CA PHE A 108 7.51 -19.24 1.68
C PHE A 108 8.97 -19.17 2.12
N LEU A 109 9.54 -17.97 2.17
CA LEU A 109 10.98 -17.78 2.41
C LEU A 109 11.28 -17.40 3.86
N GLU A 110 10.31 -16.83 4.59
CA GLU A 110 10.54 -16.27 5.92
C GLU A 110 9.43 -16.65 6.90
N GLN A 111 9.81 -17.10 8.11
CA GLN A 111 8.88 -17.21 9.23
C GLN A 111 8.44 -15.81 9.68
N ALA A 112 7.15 -15.64 9.97
CA ALA A 112 6.56 -14.38 10.41
C ALA A 112 6.78 -14.09 11.92
N ASN A 113 7.98 -14.35 12.45
CA ASN A 113 8.26 -14.27 13.90
C ASN A 113 8.79 -12.90 14.36
N THR A 114 8.89 -11.90 13.48
CA THR A 114 9.28 -10.53 13.84
C THR A 114 8.07 -9.62 13.87
N PHE A 115 7.92 -8.89 15.00
CA PHE A 115 6.90 -7.87 15.19
C PHE A 115 7.02 -6.82 14.09
N ALA A 116 5.95 -6.63 13.31
CA ALA A 116 5.89 -5.66 12.23
C ALA A 116 4.43 -5.23 12.07
N GLY A 117 4.21 -3.93 11.89
CA GLY A 117 2.89 -3.33 11.84
C GLY A 117 2.75 -2.20 12.85
N THR A 118 1.77 -1.36 12.63
CA THR A 118 1.39 -0.27 13.53
C THR A 118 0.51 -0.81 14.65
N ALA A 119 0.89 -0.58 15.92
CA ALA A 119 0.30 -1.27 17.10
C ALA A 119 -1.23 -1.20 17.22
N ILE A 120 -1.86 -0.14 16.72
CA ILE A 120 -3.32 0.04 16.77
C ILE A 120 -4.05 -0.90 15.78
N TYR A 121 -3.34 -1.42 14.78
CA TYR A 121 -3.88 -2.22 13.68
C TYR A 121 -3.43 -3.70 13.72
N MET A 122 -2.88 -4.16 14.85
CA MET A 122 -2.48 -5.56 15.11
C MET A 122 -3.42 -6.22 16.12
#